data_AF-L8FSZ5-F1
#
_entry.id   AF-L8FSZ5-F1
#
_cell.length_a   1.000
_cell.length_b   1.000
_cell.length_c   1.000
_cell.angle_alpha   90.00
_cell.angle_beta   90.00
_cell.angle_gamma   90.00
#
_symmetry.space_group_name_H-M   'P 1'
#
loop_
_entity.id
_entity.type
_entity.pdbx_description
1 polymer ?
#
loop_
_entity_poly.entity_id
_entity_poly.type
_entity_poly.pdbx_seq_one_letter_code
_entity_poly.pdbx_strand_id
1 'polypeptide(L)'
;MGAFEDPVISYLRAGEFGNLTRFEGLAGGLYVGPKEGVMAAIKAALAAPEISKAKEISDVVPKEMFKVDAFPGSIAYYAMGVVKAKYPKISEELPVSTSKGMRLLNKLINSHLHNNWRTLFSDGIAVLKPIRTHMTAIVEPAVQLAEYLAQCPSSPIMSSCPPNDKNCKPCVAAAPMRISTPPIFRNNSKLYTIGVVPHPWTTTSSDAFTTAIDIPFIRRRSNRDHWLTLATKELLGTGVSTSPRLVKFKEAVASPYGAAHSVWFTAEKEYPDDIDWHFGFLVPRQSAHDGKSQTPVPGPERRPADPARDPLDGVLPSEKELKKERELLEFAKMMGTTPEQQRLIRAIEAWNLGDVEAWRFARAFMARRSVERRGVGGGGEVGYGGEGE
;
A
#
# COMPACT_ATOMS: atom_id res chain seq x y z
N MET A 1 8.97 5.62 -12.47
CA MET A 1 7.55 5.76 -12.09
C MET A 1 7.48 6.64 -10.85
N GLY A 2 6.53 7.57 -10.78
CA GLY A 2 6.46 8.55 -9.69
C GLY A 2 6.10 7.92 -8.36
N ALA A 3 6.53 8.56 -7.27
CA ALA A 3 6.01 8.29 -5.93
C ALA A 3 4.54 8.73 -5.85
N PHE A 4 3.84 8.27 -4.80
CA PHE A 4 2.42 8.62 -4.58
C PHE A 4 2.19 10.13 -4.47
N GLU A 5 3.17 10.87 -3.96
CA GLU A 5 3.13 12.32 -3.76
C GLU A 5 3.73 13.11 -4.92
N ASP A 6 4.16 12.44 -6.00
CA ASP A 6 4.66 13.13 -7.19
C ASP A 6 3.65 14.18 -7.66
N PRO A 7 4.07 15.40 -8.02
CA PRO A 7 3.14 16.48 -8.37
C PRO A 7 2.19 16.12 -9.50
N VAL A 8 2.66 15.39 -10.52
CA VAL A 8 1.82 14.95 -11.65
C VAL A 8 0.83 13.90 -11.17
N ILE A 9 1.29 12.90 -10.41
CA ILE A 9 0.41 11.84 -9.89
C ILE A 9 -0.65 12.41 -8.93
N SER A 10 -0.29 13.36 -8.09
CA SER A 10 -1.19 14.06 -7.17
C SER A 10 -2.23 14.89 -7.92
N TYR A 11 -1.80 15.63 -8.96
CA TYR A 11 -2.69 16.37 -9.84
C TYR A 11 -3.71 15.45 -10.54
N LEU A 12 -3.26 14.31 -11.08
CA LEU A 12 -4.13 13.32 -11.70
C LEU A 12 -5.16 12.74 -10.73
N ARG A 13 -4.76 12.50 -9.47
CA ARG A 13 -5.65 11.95 -8.44
C ARG A 13 -6.68 12.94 -7.94
N ALA A 14 -6.34 14.23 -7.90
CA ALA A 14 -7.26 15.29 -7.47
C ALA A 14 -8.47 15.39 -8.42
N GLY A 15 -8.29 15.11 -9.72
CA GLY A 15 -9.36 15.15 -10.71
C GLY A 15 -9.83 16.56 -11.08
N GLU A 16 -9.13 17.60 -10.60
CA GLU A 16 -9.42 19.00 -10.88
C GLU A 16 -8.58 19.47 -12.07
N PHE A 17 -9.14 19.38 -13.27
CA PHE A 17 -8.44 19.70 -14.51
C PHE A 17 -8.89 21.05 -15.07
N GLY A 18 -7.95 21.97 -15.29
CA GLY A 18 -8.26 23.30 -15.83
C GLY A 18 -8.52 23.31 -17.34
N ASN A 19 -7.55 22.87 -18.14
CA ASN A 19 -7.63 22.81 -19.59
C ASN A 19 -7.49 21.37 -20.09
N LEU A 20 -7.94 21.11 -21.33
CA LEU A 20 -7.59 19.87 -22.01
C LEU A 20 -6.10 19.89 -22.32
N THR A 21 -5.35 19.00 -21.67
CA THR A 21 -3.91 18.92 -21.72
C THR A 21 -3.48 17.57 -22.27
N ARG A 22 -2.48 17.60 -23.15
CA ARG A 22 -1.69 16.44 -23.56
C ARG A 22 -0.26 16.59 -23.06
N PHE A 23 0.42 15.46 -22.88
CA PHE A 23 1.80 15.45 -22.43
C PHE A 23 2.74 15.14 -23.59
N GLU A 24 3.81 15.91 -23.71
CA GLU A 24 4.89 15.63 -24.66
C GLU A 24 5.45 14.22 -24.43
N GLY A 25 5.79 13.50 -25.49
CA GLY A 25 6.41 12.17 -25.41
C GLY A 25 5.47 11.02 -24.97
N LEU A 26 4.23 11.31 -24.56
CA LEU A 26 3.21 10.29 -24.27
C LEU A 26 2.31 9.96 -25.48
N ALA A 27 2.49 10.62 -26.63
CA ALA A 27 1.68 10.40 -27.82
C ALA A 27 0.17 10.45 -27.47
N GLY A 28 -0.64 9.54 -28.01
CA GLY A 28 -2.04 9.35 -27.60
C GLY A 28 -2.27 8.62 -26.27
N GLY A 29 -1.25 8.45 -25.43
CA GLY A 29 -1.29 7.62 -24.23
C GLY A 29 -1.97 8.24 -23.01
N LEU A 30 -2.03 9.58 -22.92
CA LEU A 30 -2.70 10.27 -21.82
C LEU A 30 -3.18 11.67 -22.24
N TYR A 31 -4.46 11.91 -22.07
CA TYR A 31 -5.09 13.23 -22.14
C TYR A 31 -5.84 13.48 -20.84
N VAL A 32 -5.77 14.71 -20.33
CA VAL A 32 -6.45 15.11 -19.09
C VAL A 32 -7.18 16.41 -19.35
N GLY A 33 -8.34 16.62 -18.74
CA GLY A 33 -9.11 17.83 -18.98
C GLY A 33 -10.45 17.81 -18.28
N PRO A 34 -11.12 18.97 -18.18
CA PRO A 34 -12.48 19.02 -17.68
C PRO A 34 -13.40 18.18 -18.58
N LYS A 35 -14.48 17.65 -18.02
CA LYS A 35 -15.41 16.76 -18.72
C LYS A 35 -15.90 17.36 -20.03
N GLU A 36 -16.22 18.65 -20.02
CA GLU A 36 -16.70 19.41 -21.17
C GLU A 36 -15.63 19.51 -22.25
N GLY A 37 -14.37 19.77 -21.86
CA GLY A 37 -13.24 19.85 -22.76
C GLY A 37 -12.92 18.52 -23.43
N VAL A 38 -12.92 17.42 -22.66
CA VAL A 38 -12.73 16.07 -23.19
C VAL A 38 -13.87 15.70 -24.16
N MET A 39 -15.12 15.98 -23.79
CA MET A 39 -16.27 15.72 -24.66
C MET A 39 -16.24 16.54 -25.95
N ALA A 40 -15.80 17.80 -25.88
CA ALA A 40 -15.63 18.64 -27.07
C ALA A 40 -14.55 18.10 -28.00
N ALA A 41 -13.42 17.64 -27.45
CA ALA A 41 -12.35 17.00 -28.23
C ALA A 41 -12.83 15.71 -28.92
N ILE A 42 -13.54 14.84 -28.19
CA ILE A 42 -14.08 13.61 -28.75
C ILE A 42 -15.07 13.92 -29.88
N LYS A 43 -15.98 14.88 -29.70
CA LYS A 43 -16.93 15.30 -30.74
C LYS A 43 -16.22 15.87 -31.96
N ALA A 44 -15.22 16.73 -31.76
CA ALA A 44 -14.44 17.30 -32.85
C ALA A 44 -13.69 16.20 -33.64
N ALA A 45 -13.13 15.21 -32.94
CA ALA A 45 -12.47 14.07 -33.56
C ALA A 45 -13.44 13.25 -34.42
N LEU A 46 -14.60 12.88 -33.86
CA LEU A 46 -15.62 12.07 -34.55
C LEU A 46 -16.23 12.79 -35.76
N ALA A 47 -16.28 14.12 -35.74
CA ALA A 47 -16.76 14.93 -36.86
C ALA A 47 -15.69 15.13 -37.96
N ALA A 48 -14.44 14.75 -37.71
CA ALA A 48 -13.36 14.95 -38.66
C ALA A 48 -13.47 13.96 -39.84
N PRO A 49 -13.48 14.46 -41.09
CA PRO A 49 -13.63 13.60 -42.27
C PRO A 49 -12.48 12.60 -42.44
N GLU A 50 -11.31 12.86 -41.83
CA GLU A 50 -10.13 12.00 -41.91
C GLU A 50 -9.90 11.12 -40.68
N ILE A 51 -10.88 10.97 -39.79
CA ILE A 51 -10.74 10.14 -38.57
C ILE A 51 -10.28 8.71 -38.87
N SER A 52 -10.71 8.13 -40.00
CA SER A 52 -10.32 6.78 -40.43
C SER A 52 -8.83 6.61 -40.73
N LYS A 53 -8.10 7.72 -40.96
CA LYS A 53 -6.65 7.73 -41.21
C LYS A 53 -5.85 8.19 -39.99
N ALA A 54 -6.52 8.72 -38.97
CA ALA A 54 -5.90 9.25 -37.77
C ALA A 54 -5.31 8.12 -36.91
N LYS A 55 -4.09 8.30 -36.42
CA LYS A 55 -3.49 7.38 -35.45
C LYS A 55 -3.76 7.84 -34.02
N GLU A 56 -3.86 9.16 -33.85
CA GLU A 56 -4.09 9.81 -32.57
C GLU A 56 -5.22 10.84 -32.69
N ILE A 57 -5.94 11.08 -31.59
CA ILE A 57 -6.98 12.11 -31.55
C ILE A 57 -6.41 13.51 -31.87
N SER A 58 -5.15 13.76 -31.49
CA SER A 58 -4.43 14.99 -31.81
C SER A 58 -4.08 15.18 -33.28
N ASP A 59 -4.25 14.16 -34.13
CA ASP A 59 -4.06 14.29 -35.58
C ASP A 59 -5.24 15.00 -36.25
N VAL A 60 -6.43 14.91 -35.65
CA VAL A 60 -7.70 15.37 -36.26
C VAL A 60 -8.40 16.47 -35.46
N VAL A 61 -8.07 16.62 -34.18
CA VAL A 61 -8.61 17.70 -33.34
C VAL A 61 -7.73 18.96 -33.47
N PRO A 62 -8.31 20.17 -33.52
CA PRO A 62 -7.55 21.43 -33.56
C PRO A 62 -6.50 21.50 -32.46
N LYS A 63 -5.27 21.86 -32.82
CA LYS A 63 -4.12 21.86 -31.88
C LYS A 63 -4.31 22.85 -30.74
N GLU A 64 -5.05 23.93 -31.00
CA GLU A 64 -5.39 24.99 -30.06
C GLU A 64 -6.29 24.50 -28.92
N MET A 65 -6.98 23.37 -29.12
CA MET A 65 -7.80 22.74 -28.07
C MET A 65 -6.94 22.08 -27.00
N PHE A 66 -5.69 21.75 -27.31
CA PHE A 66 -4.77 21.11 -26.36
C PHE A 66 -3.73 22.08 -25.83
N LYS A 67 -3.63 22.16 -24.51
CA LYS A 67 -2.39 22.59 -23.86
C LYS A 67 -1.39 21.44 -23.93
N VAL A 68 -0.13 21.73 -24.25
CA VAL A 68 0.95 20.74 -24.23
C VAL A 68 1.80 20.99 -22.99
N ASP A 69 1.76 20.05 -22.05
CA ASP A 69 2.66 20.04 -20.90
C ASP A 69 3.86 19.11 -21.18
N ALA A 70 4.96 19.35 -20.46
CA ALA A 70 6.21 18.61 -20.63
C ALA A 70 6.06 17.11 -20.31
N PHE A 71 6.97 16.28 -20.85
CA PHE A 71 6.99 14.85 -20.58
C PHE A 71 7.11 14.57 -19.06
N PRO A 72 6.13 13.89 -18.44
CA PRO A 72 6.15 13.66 -17.01
C PRO A 72 7.14 12.54 -16.68
N GLY A 73 8.19 12.87 -15.95
CA GLY A 73 9.19 11.89 -15.47
C GLY A 73 8.60 10.79 -14.58
N SER A 74 7.41 11.01 -14.00
CA SER A 74 6.69 10.07 -13.16
C SER A 74 5.90 9.01 -13.91
N ILE A 75 5.58 9.19 -15.19
CA ILE A 75 4.76 8.23 -15.95
C ILE A 75 5.66 7.36 -16.83
N ALA A 76 5.47 6.05 -16.76
CA ALA A 76 6.19 5.08 -17.57
C ALA A 76 5.34 4.69 -18.78
N TYR A 77 5.75 5.11 -19.98
CA TYR A 77 4.99 4.85 -21.19
C TYR A 77 5.54 3.67 -21.99
N TYR A 78 4.78 2.58 -22.04
CA TYR A 78 5.12 1.33 -22.72
C TYR A 78 4.55 1.28 -24.15
N ALA A 79 4.78 2.32 -24.93
CA ALA A 79 4.42 2.31 -26.35
C ALA A 79 5.08 1.15 -27.09
N MET A 80 4.43 0.65 -28.14
CA MET A 80 4.92 -0.50 -28.93
C MET A 80 6.33 -0.29 -29.48
N GLY A 81 6.68 0.93 -29.90
CA GLY A 81 8.04 1.26 -30.33
C GLY A 81 9.07 1.12 -29.19
N VAL A 82 8.70 1.53 -27.98
CA VAL A 82 9.55 1.38 -26.79
C VAL A 82 9.67 -0.08 -26.38
N VAL A 83 8.58 -0.85 -26.44
CA VAL A 83 8.58 -2.28 -26.13
C VAL A 83 9.51 -3.04 -27.07
N LYS A 84 9.43 -2.77 -28.38
CA LYS A 84 10.34 -3.35 -29.39
C LYS A 84 11.80 -3.00 -29.12
N ALA A 85 12.09 -1.77 -28.71
CA ALA A 85 13.46 -1.31 -28.49
C ALA A 85 14.08 -1.83 -27.17
N LYS A 86 13.28 -1.95 -26.09
CA LYS A 86 13.80 -2.20 -24.74
C LYS A 86 13.49 -3.57 -24.17
N TYR A 87 12.46 -4.27 -24.67
CA TYR A 87 11.94 -5.51 -24.06
C TYR A 87 11.80 -6.62 -25.12
N PRO A 88 12.93 -7.15 -25.64
CA PRO A 88 12.96 -8.07 -26.78
C PRO A 88 12.07 -9.31 -26.59
N LYS A 89 12.14 -9.93 -25.40
CA LYS A 89 11.33 -11.10 -25.03
C LYS A 89 9.82 -10.89 -25.15
N ILE A 90 9.34 -9.67 -24.96
CA ILE A 90 7.93 -9.33 -25.13
C ILE A 90 7.64 -9.03 -26.59
N SER A 91 8.52 -8.27 -27.26
CA SER A 91 8.33 -7.93 -28.68
C SER A 91 8.36 -9.12 -29.62
N GLU A 92 9.08 -10.18 -29.27
CA GLU A 92 9.12 -11.44 -30.01
C GLU A 92 7.85 -12.27 -29.83
N GLU A 93 7.23 -12.20 -28.64
CA GLU A 93 6.01 -12.96 -28.34
C GLU A 93 4.75 -12.28 -28.89
N LEU A 94 4.73 -10.96 -28.99
CA LEU A 94 3.55 -10.20 -29.42
C LEU A 94 3.00 -10.59 -30.82
N PRO A 95 3.85 -10.82 -31.85
CA PRO A 95 3.41 -11.34 -33.15
C PRO A 95 2.95 -12.80 -33.11
N VAL A 96 3.50 -13.61 -32.20
CA VAL A 96 3.16 -15.04 -32.05
C VAL A 96 1.81 -15.20 -31.36
N SER A 97 1.62 -14.50 -30.26
CA SER A 97 0.38 -14.49 -29.49
C SER A 97 0.25 -13.15 -28.77
N THR A 98 -0.65 -12.29 -29.28
CA THR A 98 -0.91 -10.98 -28.68
C THR A 98 -1.35 -11.12 -27.22
N SER A 99 -2.19 -12.09 -26.90
CA SER A 99 -2.66 -12.32 -25.52
C SER A 99 -1.52 -12.71 -24.58
N LYS A 100 -0.61 -13.60 -25.01
CA LYS A 100 0.54 -14.00 -24.21
C LYS A 100 1.56 -12.86 -24.07
N GLY A 101 1.85 -12.13 -25.14
CA GLY A 101 2.71 -10.96 -25.12
C GLY A 101 2.19 -9.86 -24.18
N MET A 102 0.89 -9.57 -24.22
CA MET A 102 0.27 -8.58 -23.32
C MET A 102 0.25 -9.03 -21.85
N ARG A 103 0.06 -10.33 -21.58
CA ARG A 103 0.22 -10.87 -20.21
C ARG A 103 1.64 -10.72 -19.69
N LEU A 104 2.64 -10.98 -20.52
CA LEU A 104 4.05 -10.75 -20.17
C LEU A 104 4.33 -9.27 -19.91
N LEU A 105 3.78 -8.37 -20.73
CA LEU A 105 3.89 -6.93 -20.52
C LEU A 105 3.24 -6.49 -19.21
N ASN A 106 2.04 -6.98 -18.90
CA ASN A 106 1.38 -6.66 -17.63
C ASN A 106 2.21 -7.15 -16.42
N LYS A 107 2.79 -8.35 -16.51
CA LYS A 107 3.68 -8.89 -15.48
C LYS A 107 4.94 -8.02 -15.31
N LEU A 108 5.52 -7.56 -16.42
CA LEU A 108 6.67 -6.66 -16.42
C LEU A 108 6.33 -5.31 -15.77
N ILE A 109 5.21 -4.70 -16.13
CA ILE A 109 4.77 -3.41 -15.58
C ILE A 109 4.55 -3.51 -14.06
N ASN A 110 3.86 -4.56 -13.60
CA ASN A 110 3.67 -4.82 -12.17
C ASN A 110 5.01 -4.99 -11.44
N SER A 111 5.97 -5.71 -12.05
CA SER A 111 7.30 -5.87 -11.48
C SER A 111 8.05 -4.54 -11.38
N HIS A 112 7.97 -3.67 -12.38
CA HIS A 112 8.59 -2.35 -12.32
C HIS A 112 7.94 -1.46 -11.24
N LEU A 113 6.62 -1.51 -11.08
CA LEU A 113 5.89 -0.77 -10.05
C LEU A 113 6.29 -1.22 -8.63
N HIS A 114 6.29 -2.53 -8.38
CA HIS A 114 6.71 -3.08 -7.09
C HIS A 114 8.18 -2.75 -6.80
N ASN A 115 9.09 -2.92 -7.76
CA ASN A 115 10.49 -2.58 -7.58
C ASN A 115 10.70 -1.08 -7.29
N ASN A 116 9.95 -0.21 -7.98
CA ASN A 116 9.99 1.23 -7.73
C ASN A 116 9.56 1.56 -6.29
N TRP A 117 8.46 0.96 -5.82
CA TRP A 117 8.01 1.09 -4.42
C TRP A 117 9.11 0.66 -3.44
N ARG A 118 9.76 -0.49 -3.70
CA ARG A 118 10.87 -0.96 -2.86
C ARG A 118 12.05 0.01 -2.82
N THR A 119 12.39 0.61 -3.95
CA THR A 119 13.50 1.59 -4.02
C THR A 119 13.17 2.91 -3.33
N LEU A 120 11.89 3.30 -3.28
CA LEU A 120 11.44 4.48 -2.53
C LEU A 120 11.66 4.28 -1.03
N PHE A 121 11.36 3.08 -0.52
CA PHE A 121 11.48 2.74 0.90
C PHE A 121 12.80 2.02 1.21
N SER A 122 13.92 2.68 0.92
CA SER A 122 15.26 2.10 1.04
C SER A 122 15.65 1.67 2.46
N ASP A 123 15.04 2.25 3.49
CA ASP A 123 15.32 1.91 4.89
C ASP A 123 14.52 0.67 5.34
N GLY A 124 13.55 0.22 4.51
CA GLY A 124 12.79 -1.00 4.71
C GLY A 124 11.34 -0.77 5.12
N ILE A 125 10.80 -1.73 5.87
CA ILE A 125 9.42 -1.77 6.35
C ILE A 125 9.43 -1.86 7.88
N ALA A 126 8.65 -1.02 8.54
CA ALA A 126 8.41 -1.06 9.97
C ALA A 126 6.98 -1.54 10.25
N VAL A 127 6.85 -2.66 10.95
CA VAL A 127 5.58 -3.17 11.45
C VAL A 127 5.42 -2.74 12.91
N LEU A 128 4.55 -1.78 13.18
CA LEU A 128 4.46 -1.16 14.49
C LEU A 128 3.99 -2.17 15.55
N LYS A 129 4.81 -2.40 16.59
CA LYS A 129 4.54 -3.28 17.74
C LYS A 129 4.75 -2.53 19.06
N PRO A 130 3.82 -1.64 19.48
CA PRO A 130 4.08 -0.71 20.57
C PRO A 130 4.40 -1.35 21.91
N ILE A 131 3.64 -2.39 22.28
CA ILE A 131 3.93 -3.21 23.46
C ILE A 131 4.86 -4.33 23.00
N ARG A 132 6.10 -4.32 23.50
CA ARG A 132 7.17 -5.20 23.03
C ARG A 132 6.93 -6.68 23.38
N THR A 133 6.10 -6.94 24.38
CA THR A 133 5.68 -8.25 24.85
C THR A 133 4.23 -8.52 24.44
N HIS A 134 3.89 -9.80 24.24
CA HIS A 134 2.51 -10.28 24.07
C HIS A 134 1.69 -9.78 22.88
N MET A 135 2.26 -8.93 22.01
CA MET A 135 1.62 -8.42 20.78
C MET A 135 2.05 -9.13 19.49
N THR A 136 2.82 -10.21 19.56
CA THR A 136 3.38 -10.84 18.36
C THR A 136 2.28 -11.43 17.48
N ALA A 137 1.30 -12.13 18.08
CA ALA A 137 0.14 -12.64 17.34
C ALA A 137 -0.74 -11.52 16.76
N ILE A 138 -0.81 -10.36 17.42
CA ILE A 138 -1.60 -9.20 16.96
C ILE A 138 -1.01 -8.63 15.66
N VAL A 139 0.32 -8.52 15.56
CA VAL A 139 0.99 -7.92 14.41
C VAL A 139 1.36 -8.94 13.32
N GLU A 140 1.18 -10.23 13.58
CA GLU A 140 1.57 -11.33 12.68
C GLU A 140 1.05 -11.17 11.23
N PRO A 141 -0.22 -10.83 10.98
CA PRO A 141 -0.69 -10.60 9.60
C PRO A 141 0.00 -9.42 8.90
N ALA A 142 0.39 -8.39 9.65
CA ALA A 142 1.11 -7.24 9.11
C ALA A 142 2.58 -7.56 8.83
N VAL A 143 3.21 -8.42 9.65
CA VAL A 143 4.55 -8.96 9.38
C VAL A 143 4.53 -9.79 8.10
N GLN A 144 3.55 -10.66 7.93
CA GLN A 144 3.38 -11.45 6.71
C GLN A 144 3.23 -10.55 5.46
N LEU A 145 2.43 -9.49 5.55
CA LEU A 145 2.33 -8.51 4.46
C LEU A 145 3.67 -7.83 4.17
N ALA A 146 4.43 -7.47 5.20
CA ALA A 146 5.78 -6.90 5.04
C ALA A 146 6.72 -7.89 4.32
N GLU A 147 6.67 -9.17 4.67
CA GLU A 147 7.46 -10.23 4.03
C GLU A 147 7.12 -10.38 2.54
N TYR A 148 5.84 -10.27 2.18
CA TYR A 148 5.40 -10.27 0.79
C TYR A 148 5.89 -9.04 0.01
N LEU A 149 5.83 -7.86 0.62
CA LEU A 149 6.30 -6.61 0.01
C LEU A 149 7.84 -6.55 -0.12
N ALA A 150 8.56 -7.16 0.82
CA ALA A 150 10.02 -7.21 0.83
C ALA A 150 10.61 -8.13 -0.25
N GLN A 151 9.81 -9.03 -0.82
CA GLN A 151 10.24 -9.97 -1.86
C GLN A 151 10.49 -9.29 -3.21
N CYS A 152 11.38 -9.88 -4.02
CA CYS A 152 11.57 -9.40 -5.39
C CYS A 152 10.38 -9.82 -6.25
N PRO A 153 9.78 -8.90 -7.02
CA PRO A 153 8.70 -9.26 -7.93
C PRO A 153 9.19 -10.22 -9.02
N SER A 154 8.36 -11.19 -9.40
CA SER A 154 8.63 -12.05 -10.55
C SER A 154 8.50 -11.24 -11.84
N SER A 155 9.59 -11.09 -12.59
CA SER A 155 9.62 -10.41 -13.88
C SER A 155 9.95 -11.37 -15.02
N PRO A 156 9.35 -11.21 -16.22
CA PRO A 156 9.82 -11.92 -17.42
C PRO A 156 11.25 -11.53 -17.83
N ILE A 157 11.71 -10.34 -17.42
CA ILE A 157 13.05 -9.79 -17.66
C ILE A 157 13.55 -9.21 -16.34
N MET A 158 14.37 -9.95 -15.58
CA MET A 158 14.70 -9.57 -14.20
C MET A 158 15.52 -8.27 -14.07
N SER A 159 16.35 -7.96 -15.06
CA SER A 159 17.26 -6.82 -15.06
C SER A 159 16.71 -5.56 -15.76
N SER A 160 15.44 -5.57 -16.17
CA SER A 160 14.88 -4.44 -16.90
C SER A 160 14.46 -3.30 -15.97
N CYS A 161 14.50 -2.10 -16.55
CA CYS A 161 14.00 -0.89 -15.92
C CYS A 161 12.78 -0.34 -16.68
N PRO A 162 11.91 0.44 -16.00
CA PRO A 162 10.78 1.08 -16.66
C PRO A 162 11.24 2.10 -17.71
N PRO A 163 10.42 2.40 -18.73
CA PRO A 163 10.81 3.28 -19.84
C PRO A 163 11.32 4.66 -19.44
N ASN A 164 10.77 5.21 -18.34
CA ASN A 164 11.04 6.56 -17.84
C ASN A 164 12.25 6.65 -16.90
N ASP A 165 12.85 5.52 -16.52
CA ASP A 165 14.05 5.50 -15.69
C ASP A 165 15.02 4.43 -16.20
N LYS A 166 16.09 4.85 -16.86
CA LYS A 166 17.12 3.93 -17.38
C LYS A 166 18.11 3.48 -16.31
N ASN A 167 18.18 4.18 -15.18
CA ASN A 167 19.18 3.99 -14.13
C ASN A 167 18.57 3.32 -12.88
N CYS A 168 17.40 2.68 -13.04
CA CYS A 168 16.76 1.98 -11.95
C CYS A 168 17.68 0.89 -11.41
N LYS A 169 17.51 0.54 -10.13
CA LYS A 169 18.23 -0.58 -9.51
C LYS A 169 17.34 -1.81 -9.58
N PRO A 170 17.67 -2.83 -10.41
CA PRO A 170 16.90 -4.06 -10.44
C PRO A 170 16.92 -4.75 -9.08
N CYS A 171 15.85 -5.45 -8.78
CA CYS A 171 15.74 -6.18 -7.55
C CYS A 171 16.72 -7.36 -7.50
N VAL A 172 17.53 -7.42 -6.45
CA VAL A 172 18.43 -8.55 -6.20
C VAL A 172 18.02 -9.27 -4.92
N ALA A 173 17.79 -10.59 -5.01
CA ALA A 173 17.40 -11.40 -3.86
C ALA A 173 18.48 -11.44 -2.76
N ALA A 174 19.73 -11.13 -3.11
CA ALA A 174 20.84 -11.06 -2.17
C ALA A 174 20.81 -9.84 -1.23
N ALA A 175 19.96 -8.83 -1.53
CA ALA A 175 19.75 -7.66 -0.67
C ALA A 175 18.25 -7.49 -0.38
N PRO A 176 17.68 -8.30 0.52
CA PRO A 176 16.27 -8.17 0.91
C PRO A 176 16.02 -6.84 1.61
N MET A 177 14.78 -6.34 1.51
CA MET A 177 14.39 -5.18 2.32
C MET A 177 14.37 -5.57 3.79
N ARG A 178 14.86 -4.67 4.65
CA ARG A 178 14.82 -4.87 6.09
C ARG A 178 13.37 -4.79 6.58
N ILE A 179 12.96 -5.74 7.39
CA ILE A 179 11.70 -5.69 8.14
C ILE A 179 12.05 -5.54 9.61
N SER A 180 11.38 -4.61 10.29
CA SER A 180 11.55 -4.35 11.72
C SER A 180 10.19 -4.27 12.40
N THR A 181 10.17 -4.46 13.72
CA THR A 181 8.96 -4.41 14.55
C THR A 181 9.09 -3.38 15.69
N PRO A 182 9.29 -2.09 15.37
CA PRO A 182 9.59 -1.09 16.39
C PRO A 182 8.38 -0.79 17.28
N PRO A 183 8.61 -0.38 18.54
CA PRO A 183 7.54 -0.02 19.46
C PRO A 183 6.99 1.39 19.25
N ILE A 184 7.61 2.17 18.37
CA ILE A 184 7.30 3.58 18.22
C ILE A 184 7.20 3.91 16.74
N PHE A 185 6.25 4.79 16.41
CA PHE A 185 6.08 5.31 15.07
C PHE A 185 7.15 6.36 14.78
N ARG A 186 7.80 6.25 13.61
CA ARG A 186 8.80 7.20 13.12
C ARG A 186 8.33 7.79 11.81
N ASN A 187 8.38 9.12 11.72
CA ASN A 187 8.11 9.82 10.48
C ASN A 187 9.40 9.89 9.64
N ASN A 188 9.63 8.88 8.79
CA ASN A 188 10.78 8.81 7.89
C ASN A 188 10.30 8.48 6.47
N SER A 189 10.69 9.29 5.49
CA SER A 189 10.27 9.14 4.09
C SER A 189 10.81 7.88 3.40
N LYS A 190 11.91 7.32 3.89
CA LYS A 190 12.54 6.11 3.34
C LYS A 190 12.07 4.82 4.02
N LEU A 191 11.19 4.91 5.01
CA LEU A 191 10.69 3.77 5.78
C LEU A 191 9.18 3.65 5.59
N TYR A 192 8.72 2.51 5.08
CA TYR A 192 7.30 2.25 4.98
C TYR A 192 6.75 1.71 6.30
N THR A 193 5.63 2.25 6.80
CA THR A 193 5.06 1.79 8.07
C THR A 193 3.77 0.99 7.87
N ILE A 194 3.71 -0.20 8.44
CA ILE A 194 2.47 -0.98 8.58
C ILE A 194 2.04 -0.93 10.04
N GLY A 195 0.91 -0.29 10.31
CA GLY A 195 0.37 -0.19 11.65
C GLY A 195 -0.78 -1.15 11.89
N VAL A 196 -0.79 -1.79 13.06
CA VAL A 196 -1.93 -2.58 13.55
C VAL A 196 -2.46 -1.94 14.82
N VAL A 197 -3.72 -1.53 14.76
CA VAL A 197 -4.43 -0.85 15.85
C VAL A 197 -5.38 -1.86 16.50
N PRO A 198 -5.03 -2.44 17.65
CA PRO A 198 -5.94 -3.30 18.40
C PRO A 198 -7.04 -2.49 19.09
N HIS A 199 -8.21 -3.11 19.26
CA HIS A 199 -9.24 -2.61 20.16
C HIS A 199 -8.69 -2.60 21.61
N PRO A 200 -9.08 -1.65 22.47
CA PRO A 200 -8.56 -1.57 23.85
C PRO A 200 -8.72 -2.86 24.67
N TRP A 201 -9.79 -3.62 24.42
CA TRP A 201 -9.97 -4.96 25.00
C TRP A 201 -8.81 -5.88 24.63
N THR A 202 -8.51 -6.00 23.34
CA THR A 202 -7.42 -6.81 22.78
C THR A 202 -6.07 -6.36 23.34
N THR A 203 -5.83 -5.05 23.41
CA THR A 203 -4.62 -4.48 24.01
C THR A 203 -4.48 -4.90 25.47
N THR A 204 -5.54 -4.74 26.27
CA THR A 204 -5.51 -4.99 27.71
C THR A 204 -5.38 -6.49 28.01
N SER A 205 -6.08 -7.36 27.28
CA SER A 205 -5.99 -8.81 27.47
C SER A 205 -4.63 -9.38 27.06
N SER A 206 -4.06 -8.85 25.98
CA SER A 206 -2.71 -9.18 25.51
C SER A 206 -1.65 -8.72 26.51
N ASP A 207 -1.66 -7.44 26.92
CA ASP A 207 -0.67 -6.86 27.84
C ASP A 207 -0.69 -7.55 29.20
N ALA A 208 -1.89 -7.80 29.74
CA ALA A 208 -2.08 -8.51 31.00
C ALA A 208 -1.97 -10.04 30.88
N PHE A 209 -1.87 -10.55 29.64
CA PHE A 209 -1.78 -11.96 29.31
C PHE A 209 -2.89 -12.83 29.95
N THR A 210 -4.14 -12.32 29.95
CA THR A 210 -5.30 -12.93 30.61
C THR A 210 -6.63 -12.56 29.95
N THR A 211 -7.63 -13.45 30.05
CA THR A 211 -9.04 -13.16 29.69
C THR A 211 -9.87 -12.66 30.87
N ALA A 212 -9.37 -12.82 32.10
CA ALA A 212 -10.06 -12.46 33.33
C ALA A 212 -9.96 -10.95 33.62
N ILE A 213 -10.66 -10.15 32.83
CA ILE A 213 -10.73 -8.70 32.97
C ILE A 213 -12.10 -8.30 33.53
N ASP A 214 -12.10 -7.70 34.71
CA ASP A 214 -13.28 -7.09 35.34
C ASP A 214 -13.14 -5.56 35.47
N ILE A 215 -14.18 -4.88 35.95
CA ILE A 215 -14.17 -3.41 36.10
C ILE A 215 -13.06 -2.93 37.06
N PRO A 216 -12.85 -3.57 38.23
CA PRO A 216 -11.70 -3.27 39.09
C PRO A 216 -10.36 -3.40 38.37
N PHE A 217 -10.15 -4.45 37.59
CA PHE A 217 -8.95 -4.68 36.79
C PHE A 217 -8.71 -3.52 35.82
N ILE A 218 -9.73 -3.14 35.04
CA ILE A 218 -9.65 -2.02 34.09
C ILE A 218 -9.16 -0.76 34.81
N ARG A 219 -9.75 -0.40 35.94
CA ARG A 219 -9.44 0.87 36.61
C ARG A 219 -8.13 0.88 37.40
N ARG A 220 -7.69 -0.29 37.91
CA ARG A 220 -6.60 -0.36 38.90
C ARG A 220 -5.35 -1.07 38.39
N ARG A 221 -5.45 -1.87 37.33
CA ARG A 221 -4.36 -2.72 36.82
C ARG A 221 -4.04 -2.48 35.35
N SER A 222 -4.94 -1.87 34.58
CA SER A 222 -4.68 -1.55 33.17
C SER A 222 -4.06 -0.15 33.00
N ASN A 223 -3.20 -0.01 31.99
CA ASN A 223 -2.65 1.27 31.58
C ASN A 223 -3.63 1.98 30.65
N ARG A 224 -3.95 3.23 30.96
CA ARG A 224 -4.84 4.06 30.14
C ARG A 224 -4.18 4.46 28.82
N ASP A 225 -4.89 4.31 27.71
CA ASP A 225 -4.46 4.69 26.35
C ASP A 225 -3.05 4.16 26.02
N HIS A 226 -2.76 2.92 26.42
CA HIS A 226 -1.41 2.38 26.45
C HIS A 226 -0.79 2.27 25.06
N TRP A 227 -1.58 1.79 24.08
CA TRP A 227 -1.10 1.57 22.73
C TRP A 227 -0.73 2.91 22.08
N LEU A 228 -1.64 3.89 22.12
CA LEU A 228 -1.43 5.20 21.51
C LEU A 228 -0.29 5.97 22.18
N THR A 229 -0.17 5.85 23.50
CA THR A 229 0.91 6.48 24.27
C THR A 229 2.27 5.95 23.85
N LEU A 230 2.43 4.63 23.71
CA LEU A 230 3.68 4.00 23.28
C LEU A 230 3.99 4.31 21.81
N ALA A 231 3.00 4.16 20.92
CA ALA A 231 3.15 4.40 19.50
C ALA A 231 3.61 5.83 19.18
N THR A 232 3.19 6.83 19.96
CA THR A 232 3.50 8.25 19.75
C THR A 232 4.60 8.79 20.68
N LYS A 233 5.26 7.93 21.46
CA LYS A 233 6.17 8.35 22.53
C LYS A 233 7.37 9.16 22.03
N GLU A 234 7.96 8.80 20.89
CA GLU A 234 9.12 9.52 20.33
C GLU A 234 8.72 10.89 19.76
N LEU A 235 7.50 11.01 19.21
CA LEU A 235 7.01 12.26 18.63
C LEU A 235 6.60 13.30 19.68
N LEU A 236 6.00 12.86 20.79
CA LEU A 236 5.33 13.75 21.75
C LEU A 236 5.87 13.61 23.19
N GLY A 237 6.81 12.71 23.43
CA GLY A 237 7.27 12.38 24.79
C GLY A 237 6.19 11.68 25.62
N THR A 238 6.34 11.70 26.94
CA THR A 238 5.44 11.04 27.91
C THR A 238 4.47 11.99 28.60
N GLY A 239 4.73 13.30 28.60
CA GLY A 239 3.94 14.29 29.34
C GLY A 239 2.71 14.86 28.60
N VAL A 240 2.46 14.41 27.37
CA VAL A 240 1.37 14.93 26.53
C VAL A 240 0.11 14.10 26.70
N SER A 241 -1.03 14.79 26.78
CA SER A 241 -2.37 14.20 26.90
C SER A 241 -2.79 13.41 25.65
N THR A 242 -3.90 12.68 25.75
CA THR A 242 -4.40 11.80 24.69
C THR A 242 -4.79 12.55 23.41
N SER A 243 -5.39 13.74 23.49
CA SER A 243 -5.94 14.42 22.31
C SER A 243 -4.88 14.83 21.27
N PRO A 244 -3.73 15.44 21.64
CA PRO A 244 -2.66 15.70 20.68
C PRO A 244 -2.08 14.42 20.05
N ARG A 245 -2.02 13.32 20.81
CA ARG A 245 -1.56 12.02 20.29
C ARG A 245 -2.51 11.49 19.21
N LEU A 246 -3.82 11.63 19.43
CA LEU A 246 -4.84 11.28 18.43
C LEU A 246 -4.69 12.08 17.15
N VAL A 247 -4.41 13.38 17.23
CA VAL A 247 -4.18 14.20 16.03
C VAL A 247 -2.98 13.67 15.24
N LYS A 248 -1.85 13.41 15.90
CA LYS A 248 -0.66 12.85 15.24
C LYS A 248 -0.88 11.46 14.67
N PHE A 249 -1.64 10.62 15.36
CA PHE A 249 -2.06 9.34 14.82
C PHE A 249 -2.93 9.50 13.58
N LYS A 250 -3.96 10.36 13.61
CA LYS A 250 -4.83 10.61 12.45
C LYS A 250 -4.07 11.18 11.26
N GLU A 251 -3.10 12.08 11.50
CA GLU A 251 -2.16 12.56 10.47
C GLU A 251 -1.36 11.40 9.86
N ALA A 252 -0.79 10.52 10.69
CA ALA A 252 -0.04 9.36 10.22
C ALA A 252 -0.90 8.39 9.40
N VAL A 253 -2.18 8.25 9.71
CA VAL A 253 -3.11 7.36 9.00
C VAL A 253 -3.65 7.98 7.71
N ALA A 254 -4.05 9.24 7.73
CA ALA A 254 -4.94 9.81 6.70
C ALA A 254 -4.42 11.06 6.00
N SER A 255 -3.29 11.65 6.42
CA SER A 255 -2.69 12.75 5.64
C SER A 255 -2.22 12.23 4.27
N PRO A 256 -2.07 13.11 3.25
CA PRO A 256 -1.53 12.70 1.95
C PRO A 256 -0.19 11.96 2.07
N TYR A 257 0.68 12.44 2.96
CA TYR A 257 1.95 11.80 3.29
C TYR A 257 1.77 10.47 4.02
N GLY A 258 0.89 10.42 5.02
CA GLY A 258 0.58 9.19 5.75
C GLY A 258 0.02 8.09 4.86
N ALA A 259 -0.88 8.43 3.94
CA ALA A 259 -1.45 7.51 2.97
C ALA A 259 -0.40 6.96 1.98
N ALA A 260 0.63 7.75 1.66
CA ALA A 260 1.75 7.36 0.80
C ALA A 260 2.77 6.45 1.51
N HIS A 261 3.02 6.70 2.80
CA HIS A 261 4.14 6.11 3.56
C HIS A 261 3.68 5.05 4.57
N SER A 262 2.38 4.82 4.69
CA SER A 262 1.87 3.85 5.64
C SER A 262 0.56 3.21 5.23
N VAL A 263 0.25 2.10 5.90
CA VAL A 263 -1.06 1.46 5.86
C VAL A 263 -1.41 0.99 7.26
N TRP A 264 -2.68 1.11 7.63
CA TRP A 264 -3.15 0.86 8.99
C TRP A 264 -4.32 -0.11 8.98
N PHE A 265 -4.25 -1.13 9.83
CA PHE A 265 -5.28 -2.15 9.98
C PHE A 265 -5.75 -2.23 11.43
N THR A 266 -6.92 -2.86 11.65
CA THR A 266 -7.34 -3.27 12.99
C THR A 266 -6.89 -4.69 13.27
N ALA A 267 -6.49 -5.01 14.50
CA ALA A 267 -6.02 -6.36 14.85
C ALA A 267 -7.11 -7.44 14.71
N GLU A 268 -8.38 -7.07 14.91
CA GLU A 268 -9.50 -8.00 14.99
C GLU A 268 -10.02 -8.44 13.61
N LYS A 269 -9.49 -7.86 12.53
CA LYS A 269 -9.90 -8.16 11.16
C LYS A 269 -8.69 -8.40 10.29
N GLU A 270 -8.83 -9.31 9.33
CA GLU A 270 -7.87 -9.45 8.25
C GLU A 270 -7.81 -8.15 7.43
N TYR A 271 -6.62 -7.87 6.88
CA TYR A 271 -6.49 -6.77 5.94
C TYR A 271 -7.29 -7.11 4.65
N PRO A 272 -7.83 -6.10 3.95
CA PRO A 272 -8.67 -6.36 2.78
C PRO A 272 -7.94 -7.16 1.68
N ASP A 273 -8.63 -8.09 1.03
CA ASP A 273 -8.11 -8.86 -0.12
C ASP A 273 -7.56 -7.95 -1.23
N ASP A 274 -8.16 -6.78 -1.31
CA ASP A 274 -8.01 -5.80 -2.36
C ASP A 274 -6.83 -4.83 -2.10
N ILE A 275 -5.96 -5.17 -1.13
CA ILE A 275 -4.81 -4.38 -0.67
C ILE A 275 -3.83 -3.99 -1.78
N ASP A 276 -3.75 -4.77 -2.86
CA ASP A 276 -2.94 -4.49 -4.04
C ASP A 276 -3.21 -3.09 -4.62
N TRP A 277 -4.44 -2.59 -4.48
CA TRP A 277 -4.81 -1.25 -4.92
C TRP A 277 -4.25 -0.13 -4.05
N HIS A 278 -3.85 -0.44 -2.81
CA HIS A 278 -3.11 0.51 -1.97
C HIS A 278 -1.78 0.84 -2.62
N PHE A 279 -1.11 -0.23 -3.01
CA PHE A 279 0.25 -0.21 -3.48
C PHE A 279 0.32 0.15 -4.97
N GLY A 280 -0.78 -0.03 -5.71
CA GLY A 280 -0.84 0.19 -7.15
C GLY A 280 -0.16 -0.92 -7.95
N PHE A 281 0.12 -2.07 -7.32
CA PHE A 281 0.69 -3.26 -7.93
C PHE A 281 0.22 -4.51 -7.20
N LEU A 282 0.29 -5.65 -7.87
CA LEU A 282 -0.06 -6.95 -7.27
C LEU A 282 0.96 -7.34 -6.19
N VAL A 283 0.51 -7.49 -4.95
CA VAL A 283 1.36 -7.97 -3.85
C VAL A 283 1.52 -9.49 -3.98
N PRO A 284 2.75 -10.04 -3.98
CA PRO A 284 2.96 -11.48 -3.99
C PRO A 284 2.23 -12.16 -2.81
N ARG A 285 1.46 -13.23 -3.06
CA ARG A 285 0.76 -13.97 -1.98
C ARG A 285 1.46 -15.27 -1.58
N GLN A 286 2.51 -15.63 -2.30
CA GLN A 286 3.32 -16.81 -2.04
C GLN A 286 4.77 -16.34 -1.89
N SER A 287 5.42 -16.79 -0.82
CA SER A 287 6.84 -16.62 -0.65
C SER A 287 7.56 -17.35 -1.77
N ALA A 288 8.22 -16.61 -2.68
CA ALA A 288 9.14 -17.21 -3.64
C ALA A 288 10.42 -17.65 -2.92
N HIS A 289 10.31 -18.67 -2.05
CA HIS A 289 11.43 -19.33 -1.39
C HIS A 289 12.18 -20.28 -2.33
N ASP A 290 11.72 -20.41 -3.57
CA ASP A 290 12.46 -21.08 -4.63
C ASP A 290 13.62 -20.18 -5.05
N GLY A 291 14.66 -20.14 -4.21
CA GLY A 291 15.98 -19.55 -4.45
C GLY A 291 16.74 -20.23 -5.59
N LYS A 292 16.04 -20.62 -6.66
CA LYS A 292 16.60 -21.02 -7.94
C LYS A 292 16.72 -19.77 -8.79
N SER A 293 17.69 -18.92 -8.45
CA SER A 293 18.24 -18.04 -9.46
C SER A 293 18.83 -18.93 -10.54
N GLN A 294 18.38 -18.78 -11.79
CA GLN A 294 19.19 -19.24 -12.90
C GLN A 294 20.50 -18.44 -12.85
N THR A 295 21.60 -19.17 -12.92
CA THR A 295 22.98 -18.72 -12.70
C THR A 295 23.33 -17.42 -13.47
N PRO A 296 24.30 -16.62 -12.98
CA PRO A 296 25.31 -16.92 -11.98
C PRO A 296 25.13 -16.04 -10.72
N VAL A 297 24.30 -16.48 -9.77
CA VAL A 297 24.32 -15.90 -8.41
C VAL A 297 25.26 -16.75 -7.56
N PRO A 298 26.20 -16.13 -6.80
CA PRO A 298 27.13 -16.86 -5.95
C PRO A 298 26.44 -17.81 -4.97
N GLY A 299 27.06 -18.96 -4.71
CA GLY A 299 26.48 -20.07 -3.93
C GLY A 299 26.04 -19.71 -2.51
N PRO A 300 25.29 -20.61 -1.83
CA PRO A 300 24.68 -20.38 -0.52
C PRO A 300 25.65 -19.86 0.56
N GLU A 301 26.93 -20.25 0.49
CA GLU A 301 28.00 -19.83 1.40
C GLU A 301 28.34 -18.33 1.34
N ARG A 302 27.93 -17.63 0.27
CA ARG A 302 28.13 -16.18 0.09
C ARG A 302 26.85 -15.36 0.25
N ARG A 303 25.76 -15.96 0.75
CA ARG A 303 24.61 -15.15 1.18
C ARG A 303 25.05 -14.32 2.39
N PRO A 304 24.85 -13.00 2.38
CA PRO A 304 25.02 -12.20 3.58
C PRO A 304 24.23 -12.87 4.72
N ALA A 305 24.84 -12.97 5.91
CA ALA A 305 24.10 -13.38 7.09
C ALA A 305 22.86 -12.50 7.23
N ASP A 306 21.74 -13.07 7.67
CA ASP A 306 20.54 -12.29 7.92
C ASP A 306 20.91 -11.12 8.85
N PRO A 307 20.51 -9.89 8.49
CA PRO A 307 20.90 -8.72 9.26
C PRO A 307 20.46 -8.91 10.70
N ALA A 308 21.37 -8.59 11.63
CA ALA A 308 21.10 -8.69 13.05
C ALA A 308 19.79 -7.93 13.37
N ARG A 309 18.93 -8.57 14.16
CA ARG A 309 17.64 -8.02 14.56
C ARG A 309 17.83 -6.67 15.25
N ASP A 310 16.93 -5.72 15.00
CA ASP A 310 17.02 -4.42 15.66
C ASP A 310 16.89 -4.61 17.18
N PRO A 311 17.79 -4.05 18.02
CA PRO A 311 17.61 -4.08 19.47
C PRO A 311 16.28 -3.47 19.95
N LEU A 312 15.65 -2.63 19.13
CA LEU A 312 14.34 -2.05 19.42
C LEU A 312 13.18 -2.99 19.09
N ASP A 313 13.40 -4.06 18.32
CA ASP A 313 12.35 -5.01 17.98
C ASP A 313 11.81 -5.72 19.24
N GLY A 314 10.51 -6.04 19.23
CA GLY A 314 9.86 -6.68 20.38
C GLY A 314 10.43 -8.08 20.68
N VAL A 315 10.26 -8.59 21.90
CA VAL A 315 10.79 -9.91 22.29
C VAL A 315 10.18 -11.03 21.43
N LEU A 316 10.99 -12.03 21.03
CA LEU A 316 10.47 -13.23 20.38
C LEU A 316 9.75 -14.07 21.45
N PRO A 317 8.45 -14.35 21.29
CA PRO A 317 7.74 -15.19 22.22
C PRO A 317 8.20 -16.64 22.09
N SER A 318 8.16 -17.40 23.19
CA SER A 318 8.21 -18.85 23.11
C SER A 318 6.97 -19.40 22.37
N GLU A 319 7.05 -20.62 21.86
CA GLU A 319 5.93 -21.26 21.15
C GLU A 319 4.66 -21.34 22.01
N LYS A 320 4.82 -21.60 23.32
CA LYS A 320 3.71 -21.62 24.28
C LYS A 320 3.10 -20.24 24.47
N GLU A 321 3.92 -19.20 24.57
CA GLU A 321 3.44 -17.82 24.70
C GLU A 321 2.70 -17.39 23.44
N LEU A 322 3.26 -17.64 22.26
CA LEU A 322 2.65 -17.29 20.99
C LEU A 322 1.30 -18.00 20.80
N LYS A 323 1.19 -19.28 21.18
CA LYS A 323 -0.08 -20.00 21.16
C LYS A 323 -1.14 -19.31 22.03
N LYS A 324 -0.76 -18.92 23.25
CA LYS A 324 -1.67 -18.20 24.15
C LYS A 324 -2.00 -16.79 23.65
N GLU A 325 -1.06 -16.08 23.05
CA GLU A 325 -1.34 -14.79 22.39
C GLU A 325 -2.41 -14.93 21.30
N ARG A 326 -2.33 -15.99 20.48
CA ARG A 326 -3.35 -16.29 19.46
C ARG A 326 -4.70 -16.63 20.09
N GLU A 327 -4.73 -17.45 21.14
CA GLU A 327 -5.97 -17.75 21.89
C GLU A 327 -6.63 -16.48 22.47
N LEU A 328 -5.83 -15.55 23.01
CA LEU A 328 -6.31 -14.28 23.53
C LEU A 328 -6.87 -13.38 22.42
N LEU A 329 -6.24 -13.35 21.25
CA LEU A 329 -6.72 -12.60 20.09
C LEU A 329 -8.05 -13.17 19.57
N GLU A 330 -8.16 -14.49 19.43
CA GLU A 330 -9.41 -15.13 19.02
C GLU A 330 -10.53 -14.90 20.04
N PHE A 331 -10.22 -15.01 21.33
CA PHE A 331 -11.17 -14.65 22.38
C PHE A 331 -11.63 -13.19 22.27
N ALA A 332 -10.71 -12.25 22.03
CA ALA A 332 -11.03 -10.84 21.88
C ALA A 332 -11.95 -10.56 20.68
N LYS A 333 -11.77 -11.28 19.56
CA LYS A 333 -12.66 -11.18 18.37
C LYS A 333 -14.10 -11.60 18.67
N MET A 334 -14.30 -12.53 19.61
CA MET A 334 -15.62 -13.06 19.99
C MET A 334 -16.33 -12.25 21.08
N MET A 335 -15.68 -11.24 21.65
CA MET A 335 -16.25 -10.45 22.74
C MET A 335 -17.40 -9.53 22.29
N GLY A 336 -18.33 -9.27 23.21
CA GLY A 336 -19.44 -8.33 23.01
C GLY A 336 -20.74 -9.00 22.57
N THR A 337 -20.81 -10.33 22.64
CA THR A 337 -21.99 -11.12 22.29
C THR A 337 -23.01 -11.17 23.43
N THR A 338 -22.57 -11.14 24.68
CA THR A 338 -23.46 -11.13 25.86
C THR A 338 -23.60 -9.75 26.50
N PRO A 339 -24.70 -9.46 27.24
CA PRO A 339 -24.87 -8.16 27.91
C PRO A 339 -23.76 -7.81 28.91
N GLU A 340 -23.22 -8.82 29.60
CA GLU A 340 -22.10 -8.65 30.53
C GLU A 340 -20.80 -8.29 29.79
N GLN A 341 -20.49 -9.00 28.71
CA GLN A 341 -19.33 -8.67 27.87
C GLN A 341 -19.45 -7.26 27.29
N GLN A 342 -20.64 -6.86 26.84
CA GLN A 342 -20.87 -5.49 26.34
C GLN A 342 -20.68 -4.45 27.44
N ARG A 343 -21.06 -4.75 28.69
CA ARG A 343 -20.78 -3.86 29.83
C ARG A 343 -19.28 -3.71 30.05
N LEU A 344 -18.51 -4.79 29.96
CA LEU A 344 -17.06 -4.76 30.08
C LEU A 344 -16.40 -4.01 28.92
N ILE A 345 -16.85 -4.24 27.68
CA ILE A 345 -16.40 -3.48 26.50
C ILE A 345 -16.63 -1.98 26.70
N ARG A 346 -17.85 -1.57 27.07
CA ARG A 346 -18.13 -0.15 27.31
C ARG A 346 -17.26 0.44 28.42
N ALA A 347 -16.97 -0.33 29.47
CA ALA A 347 -16.10 0.12 30.55
C ALA A 347 -14.65 0.32 30.07
N ILE A 348 -14.11 -0.62 29.28
CA ILE A 348 -12.73 -0.51 28.77
C ILE A 348 -12.61 0.58 27.70
N GLU A 349 -13.66 0.76 26.88
CA GLU A 349 -13.73 1.85 25.91
C GLU A 349 -13.76 3.22 26.59
N ALA A 350 -14.58 3.37 27.63
CA ALA A 350 -14.66 4.61 28.41
C ALA A 350 -13.36 4.93 29.17
N TRP A 351 -12.63 3.90 29.59
CA TRP A 351 -11.31 4.07 30.20
C TRP A 351 -10.27 4.55 29.17
N ASN A 352 -10.28 3.96 27.98
CA ASN A 352 -9.27 4.16 26.92
C ASN A 352 -9.81 4.97 25.73
N LEU A 353 -10.34 6.18 25.97
CA LEU A 353 -10.93 7.02 24.92
C LEU A 353 -10.01 7.26 23.72
N GLY A 354 -8.70 7.36 23.96
CA GLY A 354 -7.69 7.53 22.91
C GLY A 354 -7.54 6.30 22.05
N ASP A 355 -7.30 5.15 22.66
CA ASP A 355 -7.12 3.91 21.91
C ASP A 355 -8.41 3.52 21.17
N VAL A 356 -9.60 3.77 21.77
CA VAL A 356 -10.89 3.58 21.08
C VAL A 356 -11.00 4.44 19.83
N GLU A 357 -10.73 5.74 19.96
CA GLU A 357 -10.86 6.67 18.84
C GLU A 357 -9.82 6.35 17.74
N ALA A 358 -8.60 5.98 18.12
CA ALA A 358 -7.59 5.52 17.16
C ALA A 358 -8.05 4.27 16.41
N TRP A 359 -8.58 3.27 17.12
CA TRP A 359 -9.12 2.04 16.53
C TRP A 359 -10.31 2.31 15.61
N ARG A 360 -11.28 3.11 16.06
CA ARG A 360 -12.47 3.50 15.25
C ARG A 360 -12.04 4.26 14.00
N PHE A 361 -11.09 5.18 14.12
CA PHE A 361 -10.59 5.97 13.01
C PHE A 361 -9.89 5.11 11.96
N ALA A 362 -8.95 4.24 12.36
CA ALA A 362 -8.27 3.33 11.44
C ALA A 362 -9.26 2.41 10.71
N ARG A 363 -10.23 1.86 11.46
CA ARG A 363 -11.31 1.03 10.89
C ARG A 363 -12.16 1.81 9.88
N ALA A 364 -12.59 3.02 10.22
CA ALA A 364 -13.43 3.84 9.36
C ALA A 364 -12.68 4.30 8.10
N PHE A 365 -11.42 4.69 8.22
CA PHE A 365 -10.58 5.10 7.10
C PHE A 365 -10.35 3.97 6.10
N MET A 366 -10.05 2.76 6.60
CA MET A 366 -9.95 1.57 5.76
C MET A 366 -11.27 1.22 5.06
N ALA A 367 -12.39 1.25 5.80
CA ALA A 367 -13.70 0.97 5.23
C ALA A 367 -14.09 1.98 4.13
N ARG A 368 -13.81 3.28 4.35
CA ARG A 368 -14.02 4.33 3.36
C ARG A 368 -13.28 4.02 2.06
N ARG A 369 -12.00 3.65 2.13
CA ARG A 369 -11.20 3.31 0.95
C ARG A 369 -11.79 2.15 0.15
N SER A 370 -12.28 1.11 0.83
CA SER A 370 -12.96 0.00 0.14
C SER A 370 -14.27 0.43 -0.52
N VAL A 371 -15.03 1.35 0.09
CA VAL A 371 -16.27 1.89 -0.49
C VAL A 371 -15.99 2.80 -1.68
N GLU A 372 -15.05 3.73 -1.57
CA GLU A 372 -14.65 4.63 -2.66
C GLU A 372 -14.27 3.82 -3.90
N ARG A 373 -13.51 2.73 -3.71
CA ARG A 373 -13.18 1.82 -4.81
C ARG A 373 -14.40 1.15 -5.44
N ARG A 374 -15.30 0.59 -4.63
CA ARG A 374 -16.53 -0.04 -5.15
C ARG A 374 -17.39 0.97 -5.90
N GLY A 375 -17.43 2.22 -5.44
CA GLY A 375 -18.10 3.32 -6.12
C GLY A 375 -17.49 3.65 -7.49
N VAL A 376 -16.16 3.66 -7.60
CA VAL A 376 -15.45 3.86 -8.89
C VAL A 376 -15.74 2.72 -9.87
N GLY A 377 -15.77 1.46 -9.40
CA GLY A 377 -16.12 0.32 -10.26
C GLY A 377 -17.60 0.20 -10.62
N GLY A 378 -18.52 0.72 -9.79
CA GLY A 378 -19.97 0.60 -10.00
C GLY A 378 -20.63 1.77 -10.73
N GLY A 379 -19.99 2.92 -10.81
CA GLY A 379 -20.61 4.16 -11.32
C GLY A 379 -20.12 4.67 -12.68
N GLY A 380 -19.15 4.03 -13.33
CA GLY A 380 -18.45 4.64 -14.47
C GLY A 380 -18.01 3.72 -15.62
N GLU A 381 -18.03 2.40 -15.47
CA GLU A 381 -17.84 1.48 -16.60
C GLU A 381 -19.19 1.10 -17.22
N VAL A 382 -19.94 2.10 -17.70
CA VAL A 382 -20.88 1.83 -18.79
C VAL A 382 -20.01 1.75 -20.03
N GLY A 383 -19.51 0.55 -20.30
CA GLY A 383 -18.90 0.25 -21.59
C GLY A 383 -19.91 0.60 -22.67
N TYR A 384 -19.65 1.68 -23.41
CA TYR A 384 -20.22 1.85 -24.74
C TYR A 384 -19.58 0.80 -25.66
N GLY A 385 -19.90 -0.46 -25.44
CA GLY A 385 -19.82 -1.48 -26.46
C GLY A 385 -21.03 -1.27 -27.35
N GLY A 386 -20.80 -0.78 -28.57
CA GLY A 386 -21.85 -0.70 -29.56
C GLY A 386 -22.45 -2.09 -29.78
N GLU A 387 -23.74 -2.23 -29.48
CA GLU A 387 -24.58 -3.21 -30.14
C GLU A 387 -24.61 -2.81 -31.63
N GLY A 388 -23.86 -3.56 -32.44
CA GLY A 388 -24.03 -3.58 -33.88
C GLY A 388 -24.67 -4.91 -34.25
N GLU A 389 -25.98 -4.87 -34.52
CA GLU A 389 -26.61 -5.77 -35.49
C GLU A 389 -26.20 -5.40 -36.92
#